data_AF-A0A9E3A1L6-F1
#
_entry.id   AF-A0A9E3A1L6-F1
#
_cell.length_a   1.000
_cell.length_b   1.000
_cell.length_c   1.000
_cell.angle_alpha   90.00
_cell.angle_beta   90.00
_cell.angle_gamma   90.00
#
_symmetry.space_group_name_H-M   'P 1'
#
loop_
_entity.id
_entity.type
_entity.pdbx_description
1 polymer ?
#
loop_
_entity_poly.entity_id
_entity_poly.type
_entity_poly.pdbx_seq_one_letter_code
_entity_poly.pdbx_strand_id
1 'polypeptide(L)' 'MEAGDWRAAHEIVQRDEESALACWAHGIVHIMEGDLPNARYWYGQAKRSFPSKPSAPEEVRALRAELLP' A
#
# COMPACT_ATOMS: atom_id res chain seq x y z
N MET A 1 13.84 14.09 4.56
CA MET A 1 13.38 13.98 3.17
C MET A 1 13.44 12.51 2.76
N GLU A 2 12.30 11.83 2.85
CA GLU A 2 12.13 10.37 2.63
C GLU A 2 11.98 10.03 1.13
N ALA A 3 12.74 10.66 0.24
CA ALA A 3 12.58 10.50 -1.21
C ALA A 3 13.05 9.11 -1.72
N GLY A 4 13.85 8.39 -0.92
CA GLY A 4 14.38 7.08 -1.28
C GLY A 4 13.35 5.95 -1.23
N ASP A 5 12.40 6.01 -0.30
CA ASP A 5 11.41 4.94 -0.10
C ASP A 5 10.33 4.92 -1.19
N TRP A 6 9.96 6.08 -1.72
CA TRP A 6 8.94 6.18 -2.76
C TRP A 6 9.36 5.53 -4.08
N ARG A 7 10.65 5.59 -4.43
CA ARG A 7 11.15 5.05 -5.70
C ARG A 7 11.23 3.53 -5.70
N ALA A 8 11.67 2.95 -4.57
CA ALA A 8 11.65 1.51 -4.38
C ALA A 8 10.22 0.97 -4.31
N ALA A 9 9.31 1.69 -3.63
CA ALA A 9 7.89 1.36 -3.64
C ALA A 9 7.31 1.39 -5.07
N HIS A 10 7.68 2.39 -5.87
CA HIS A 10 7.25 2.49 -7.27
C HIS A 10 7.76 1.34 -8.14
N GLU A 11 9.03 0.93 -8.00
CA GLU A 11 9.63 -0.17 -8.77
C GLU A 11 9.05 -1.55 -8.42
N ILE A 12 8.58 -1.74 -7.17
CA ILE A 12 7.86 -2.94 -6.74
C ILE A 12 6.43 -2.96 -7.32
N VAL A 13 5.75 -1.81 -7.31
CA VAL A 13 4.39 -1.67 -7.85
C VAL A 13 4.34 -1.89 -9.37
N GLN A 14 5.40 -1.51 -10.10
CA GLN A 14 5.40 -1.55 -11.57
C GLN A 14 5.60 -2.94 -12.19
N ARG A 15 6.01 -3.95 -11.40
CA ARG A 15 6.36 -5.28 -11.95
C ARG A 15 5.20 -6.25 -12.05
N ASP A 16 4.06 -5.97 -11.40
CA ASP A 16 2.84 -6.75 -11.55
C ASP A 16 1.64 -5.93 -11.06
N GLU A 17 0.79 -5.46 -11.97
CA GLU A 17 -0.52 -4.87 -11.63
C GLU A 17 -1.45 -5.91 -10.95
N GLU A 18 -1.06 -7.19 -10.92
CA GLU A 18 -1.73 -8.29 -10.21
C GLU A 18 -1.11 -8.64 -8.85
N SER A 19 -0.01 -7.99 -8.45
CA SER A 19 0.66 -8.29 -7.18
C SER A 19 -0.15 -7.79 -5.99
N ALA A 20 -0.50 -8.68 -5.07
CA ALA A 20 -1.21 -8.31 -3.85
C ALA A 20 -0.47 -7.24 -3.02
N LEU A 21 0.87 -7.24 -3.05
CA LEU A 21 1.69 -6.23 -2.40
C LEU A 21 1.62 -4.88 -3.11
N ALA A 22 1.58 -4.87 -4.44
CA ALA A 22 1.42 -3.65 -5.22
C ALA A 22 0.03 -3.02 -5.00
N CYS A 23 -1.03 -3.83 -5.04
CA CYS A 23 -2.39 -3.41 -4.71
C CYS A 23 -2.47 -2.85 -3.28
N TRP A 24 -1.78 -3.47 -2.32
CA TRP A 24 -1.76 -2.94 -0.95
C TRP A 24 -1.04 -1.59 -0.89
N ALA A 25 0.13 -1.45 -1.51
CA ALA A 25 0.84 -0.18 -1.59
C ALA A 25 -0.02 0.93 -2.22
N HIS A 26 -0.77 0.63 -3.28
CA HIS A 26 -1.71 1.56 -3.91
C HIS A 26 -2.83 1.97 -2.95
N GLY A 27 -3.38 1.01 -2.20
CA GLY A 27 -4.36 1.29 -1.15
C GLY A 27 -3.82 2.24 -0.08
N ILE A 28 -2.56 2.09 0.32
CA ILE A 28 -1.89 2.96 1.30
C ILE A 28 -1.75 4.38 0.78
N VAL A 29 -1.42 4.57 -0.51
CA VAL A 29 -1.33 5.91 -1.13
C VAL A 29 -2.68 6.63 -0.99
N HIS A 30 -3.78 5.96 -1.30
CA HIS A 30 -5.10 6.58 -1.15
C HIS A 30 -5.51 6.85 0.31
N ILE A 31 -5.00 6.08 1.29
CA ILE A 31 -5.14 6.45 2.72
C ILE A 31 -4.44 7.79 2.99
N MET A 32 -3.25 8.03 2.42
CA MET A 32 -2.51 9.30 2.58
C MET A 32 -3.23 10.47 1.91
N GLU A 33 -3.89 10.23 0.77
CA GLU A 33 -4.68 11.23 0.05
C GLU A 33 -6.05 11.51 0.68
N GLY A 34 -6.50 10.67 1.63
CA GLY A 34 -7.82 10.75 2.24
C GLY A 34 -8.94 10.12 1.40
N ASP A 35 -8.62 9.44 0.29
CA ASP A 35 -9.56 8.75 -0.58
C ASP A 35 -9.81 7.32 -0.08
N LEU A 36 -10.54 7.21 1.03
CA LEU A 36 -10.86 5.93 1.65
C LEU A 36 -11.68 4.97 0.77
N PRO A 37 -12.63 5.43 -0.07
CA PRO A 37 -13.32 4.56 -1.02
C PRO A 37 -12.36 3.86 -2.01
N ASN A 38 -11.43 4.60 -2.63
CA ASN A 38 -10.44 3.97 -3.51
C ASN A 38 -9.44 3.12 -2.73
N ALA A 39 -9.03 3.55 -1.55
CA ALA A 39 -8.18 2.73 -0.69
C ALA A 39 -8.81 1.36 -0.42
N ARG A 40 -10.11 1.32 -0.08
CA ARG A 40 -10.83 0.05 0.16
C ARG A 40 -10.89 -0.84 -1.08
N TYR A 41 -11.06 -0.27 -2.27
CA TYR A 41 -11.05 -1.02 -3.53
C TYR A 41 -9.70 -1.75 -3.71
N TRP A 42 -8.60 -1.04 -3.54
CA TRP A 42 -7.25 -1.60 -3.68
C TRP A 42 -6.87 -2.60 -2.58
N TYR A 43 -7.33 -2.40 -1.35
CA TYR A 43 -7.22 -3.43 -0.30
C TYR A 43 -7.98 -4.71 -0.69
N GLY A 44 -9.13 -4.58 -1.34
CA GLY A 44 -9.86 -5.70 -1.92
C GLY A 44 -9.05 -6.43 -3.00
N GLN A 45 -8.40 -5.70 -3.90
CA GLN A 45 -7.51 -6.28 -4.92
C GLN A 45 -6.29 -6.97 -4.28
N ALA A 46 -5.79 -6.43 -3.18
CA ALA A 46 -4.73 -7.03 -2.37
C ALA A 46 -5.17 -8.28 -1.58
N LYS A 47 -6.46 -8.65 -1.63
CA LYS A 47 -7.08 -9.70 -0.80
C LYS A 47 -6.89 -9.45 0.70
N ARG A 48 -6.88 -8.18 1.12
CA ARG A 48 -6.74 -7.74 2.51
C ARG A 48 -8.00 -7.05 3.01
N SER A 49 -8.29 -7.20 4.29
CA SER A 49 -9.36 -6.43 4.93
C SER A 49 -8.94 -4.98 5.11
N PHE A 50 -9.82 -4.05 4.75
CA PHE A 50 -9.58 -2.63 4.98
C PHE A 50 -9.74 -2.30 6.48
N PRO A 51 -8.77 -1.64 7.12
CA PRO A 51 -8.81 -1.33 8.55
C PRO A 51 -9.95 -0.37 8.90
N SER A 52 -10.54 -0.53 10.08
CA SER A 52 -11.60 0.35 10.60
C SER A 52 -11.09 1.75 10.96
N LYS A 53 -9.81 1.86 11.30
CA LYS A 53 -9.07 3.11 11.55
C LYS A 53 -7.81 3.10 10.67
N PRO A 54 -7.91 3.50 9.39
CA PRO A 54 -6.78 3.46 8.48
C PRO A 54 -5.68 4.44 8.91
N SER A 55 -4.44 3.99 8.85
CA SER A 55 -3.26 4.74 9.27
C SER A 55 -2.11 4.43 8.33
N ALA A 56 -1.83 5.35 7.41
CA ALA A 56 -0.81 5.12 6.39
C ALA A 56 0.57 4.79 6.97
N PRO A 57 1.08 5.44 8.05
CA PRO A 57 2.37 5.07 8.62
C PRO A 57 2.41 3.65 9.20
N GLU A 58 1.30 3.15 9.75
CA GLU A 58 1.21 1.78 10.27
C GLU A 58 1.16 0.76 9.14
N GLU A 59 0.37 1.04 8.10
CA GLU A 59 0.25 0.17 6.94
C GLU A 59 1.55 0.12 6.13
N VAL A 60 2.29 1.23 5.99
CA VAL A 60 3.63 1.25 5.38
C VAL A 60 4.61 0.37 6.17
N ARG A 61 4.58 0.44 7.51
CA ARG A 61 5.44 -0.42 8.35
C ARG A 61 5.12 -1.90 8.15
N ALA A 62 3.83 -2.25 8.11
CA ALA A 62 3.39 -3.62 7.88
C ALA A 62 3.79 -4.12 6.48
N LEU A 63 3.63 -3.29 5.44
CA LEU A 63 4.04 -3.63 4.07
C LEU A 63 5.54 -3.89 3.99
N ARG A 64 6.37 -3.06 4.64
CA ARG A 64 7.83 -3.27 4.69
C ARG A 64 8.22 -4.57 5.39
N ALA A 65 7.51 -4.95 6.45
CA ALA A 65 7.76 -6.20 7.16
C ALA A 65 7.43 -7.43 6.30
N GLU A 66 6.44 -7.35 5.40
CA GLU A 66 6.16 -8.45 4.46
C GLU A 66 7.16 -8.52 3.28
N LEU A 67 7.81 -7.40 2.95
CA LEU A 67 8.82 -7.33 1.88
C LEU A 67 10.21 -7.83 2.32
N LEU A 68 10.48 -7.88 3.62
CA LEU A 68 11.77 -8.26 4.21
C LEU A 68 11.56 -9.44 5.17
N PRO A 69 11.63 -10.70 4.68
CA PRO A 69 11.51 -11.89 5.53
C PRO A 69 12.68 -12.04 6.52
#